data_AF-A0A957IH88-F1
#
_entry.id   AF-A0A957IH88-F1
#
_cell.length_a   1.000
_cell.length_b   1.000
_cell.length_c   1.000
_cell.angle_alpha   90.00
_cell.angle_beta   90.00
_cell.angle_gamma   90.00
#
_symmetry.space_group_name_H-M   'P 1'
#
loop_
_entity.id
_entity.type
_entity.pdbx_description
1 polymer ?
#
loop_
_entity_poly.entity_id
_entity_poly.type
_entity_poly.pdbx_seq_one_letter_code
_entity_poly.pdbx_strand_id
1 'polypeptide(L)'
;RGLANLEPVFVCETAVSPTLDGKFSKEEWPSTPMITLGQGQTQLFGQRDAAHLYIAYLVNTTTYDTNDAVNLFIDTLNNDLLDNTDRRFVVARDGRTEIWAGDKSGWNTNYSSSNWDAVTGELSDGWVVEISINISAEMPLLMESFGIMAQSQTINKQIISPNMADYNIPYTWQDVSMSVCGE
;
A
#
# COMPACT_ATOMS: atom_id res chain seq x y z
N ARG A 1 7.63 19.06 11.77
CA ARG A 1 7.01 19.07 10.43
C ARG A 1 7.47 20.36 9.74
N GLY A 2 8.57 20.29 8.99
CA GLY A 2 9.25 21.47 8.45
C GLY A 2 10.03 21.11 7.20
N LEU A 3 9.93 22.00 6.20
CA LEU A 3 10.43 21.94 4.83
C LEU A 3 9.67 20.97 3.91
N ALA A 4 9.24 21.54 2.77
CA ALA A 4 8.31 20.99 1.79
C ALA A 4 8.84 19.75 1.08
N ASN A 5 8.78 18.60 1.73
CA ASN A 5 8.52 17.36 1.01
C ASN A 5 7.02 17.34 0.76
N LEU A 6 6.62 17.39 -0.51
CA LEU A 6 5.23 17.15 -0.89
C LEU A 6 4.83 15.80 -0.28
N GLU A 7 3.76 15.79 0.50
CA GLU A 7 3.18 14.55 1.00
C GLU A 7 2.90 13.62 -0.18
N PRO A 8 3.11 12.31 -0.06
CA PRO A 8 2.68 11.36 -1.08
C PRO A 8 1.18 11.54 -1.35
N VAL A 9 0.80 11.46 -2.62
CA VAL A 9 -0.58 11.68 -3.04
C VAL A 9 -1.08 10.50 -3.85
N PHE A 10 -2.28 10.02 -3.54
CA PHE A 10 -3.05 9.20 -4.46
C PHE A 10 -3.58 10.10 -5.58
N VAL A 11 -3.10 9.89 -6.80
CA VAL A 11 -3.56 10.62 -7.98
C VAL A 11 -4.88 10.04 -8.48
N CYS A 12 -5.67 10.84 -9.18
CA CYS A 12 -6.87 10.34 -9.82
C CYS A 12 -6.53 9.45 -11.02
N GLU A 13 -7.30 8.39 -11.21
CA GLU A 13 -7.25 7.64 -12.46
C GLU A 13 -7.58 8.56 -13.64
N THR A 14 -6.92 8.34 -14.78
CA THR A 14 -6.98 9.29 -15.91
C THR A 14 -7.99 8.91 -16.99
N ALA A 15 -8.45 7.65 -17.04
CA ALA A 15 -9.55 7.19 -17.90
C ALA A 15 -9.90 5.69 -17.72
N VAL A 16 -8.94 4.87 -17.31
CA VAL A 16 -9.10 3.42 -17.18
C VAL A 16 -8.57 3.01 -15.81
N SER A 17 -9.40 2.33 -15.04
CA SER A 17 -8.99 1.73 -13.77
C SER A 17 -7.96 0.64 -14.02
N PRO A 18 -6.98 0.48 -13.11
CA PRO A 18 -6.05 -0.62 -13.20
C PRO A 18 -6.72 -1.99 -13.31
N THR A 19 -6.20 -2.80 -14.23
CA THR A 19 -6.53 -4.21 -14.31
C THR A 19 -5.51 -4.98 -13.47
N LEU A 20 -5.98 -5.62 -12.41
CA LEU A 20 -5.16 -6.51 -11.61
C LEU A 20 -4.83 -7.76 -12.44
N ASP A 21 -3.66 -7.78 -13.08
CA ASP A 21 -3.22 -8.89 -13.94
C ASP A 21 -1.78 -9.36 -13.71
N GLY A 22 -1.09 -8.78 -12.74
CA GLY A 22 0.30 -9.09 -12.39
C GLY A 22 1.30 -8.48 -13.37
N LYS A 23 0.93 -7.45 -14.13
CA LYS A 23 1.83 -6.73 -15.03
C LYS A 23 1.86 -5.26 -14.67
N PHE A 24 3.06 -4.69 -14.69
CA PHE A 24 3.20 -3.25 -14.54
C PHE A 24 3.36 -2.55 -15.89
N SER A 25 2.53 -1.56 -16.14
CA SER A 25 2.58 -0.69 -17.32
C SER A 25 2.40 0.77 -16.91
N LYS A 26 3.13 1.67 -17.60
CA LYS A 26 3.03 3.12 -17.39
C LYS A 26 1.82 3.75 -18.08
N GLU A 27 1.16 2.98 -18.93
CA GLU A 27 -0.11 3.35 -19.56
C GLU A 27 -1.26 3.24 -18.54
N GLU A 28 -1.10 2.38 -17.54
CA GLU A 28 -2.10 2.10 -16.52
C GLU A 28 -1.78 2.75 -15.16
N TRP A 29 -0.51 2.72 -14.76
CA TRP A 29 -0.05 3.24 -13.49
C TRP A 29 0.62 4.62 -13.63
N PRO A 30 0.56 5.47 -12.58
CA PRO A 30 1.24 6.77 -12.60
C PRO A 30 2.71 6.66 -12.96
N SER A 31 3.22 7.65 -13.71
CA SER A 31 4.61 7.63 -14.19
C SER A 31 5.67 7.80 -13.09
N THR A 32 5.25 8.26 -11.91
CA THR A 32 6.11 8.51 -10.74
C THR A 32 5.56 7.76 -9.53
N PRO A 33 6.39 7.05 -8.76
CA PRO A 33 5.95 6.42 -7.53
C PRO A 33 5.61 7.46 -6.46
N MET A 34 4.58 7.20 -5.67
CA MET A 34 4.25 8.03 -4.51
C MET A 34 5.19 7.78 -3.33
N ILE A 35 5.73 6.55 -3.18
CA ILE A 35 6.69 6.19 -2.14
C ILE A 35 7.84 5.40 -2.77
N THR A 36 9.07 5.73 -2.41
CA THR A 36 10.26 4.96 -2.81
C THR A 36 10.96 4.43 -1.57
N LEU A 37 11.08 3.12 -1.46
CA LEU A 37 11.69 2.42 -0.33
C LEU A 37 13.13 1.99 -0.68
N GLY A 38 14.03 2.05 0.29
CA GLY A 38 15.36 1.44 0.19
C GLY A 38 16.19 1.96 -0.99
N GLN A 39 16.11 3.26 -1.29
CA GLN A 39 16.79 3.89 -2.42
C GLN A 39 16.36 3.36 -3.81
N GLY A 40 15.08 2.98 -3.97
CA GLY A 40 14.56 2.51 -5.26
C GLY A 40 14.53 0.99 -5.41
N GLN A 41 14.85 0.25 -4.34
CA GLN A 41 14.69 -1.20 -4.31
C GLN A 41 13.22 -1.62 -4.33
N THR A 42 12.33 -0.77 -3.79
CA THR A 42 10.89 -0.95 -3.96
C THR A 42 10.24 0.39 -4.23
N GLN A 43 9.29 0.41 -5.16
CA GLN A 43 8.53 1.60 -5.54
C GLN A 43 7.05 1.31 -5.35
N LEU A 44 6.35 2.23 -4.68
CA LEU A 44 4.91 2.21 -4.50
C LEU A 44 4.26 3.24 -5.42
N PHE A 45 3.29 2.80 -6.20
CA PHE A 45 2.43 3.65 -7.00
C PHE A 45 1.04 3.61 -6.40
N GLY A 46 0.35 4.75 -6.40
CA GLY A 46 -1.00 4.85 -5.86
C GLY A 46 -1.85 5.73 -6.74
N GLN A 47 -3.03 5.23 -7.09
CA GLN A 47 -4.08 6.02 -7.72
C GLN A 47 -5.44 5.63 -7.15
N ARG A 48 -6.47 6.41 -7.47
CA ARG A 48 -7.81 6.17 -6.96
C ARG A 48 -8.89 6.56 -7.96
N ASP A 49 -10.05 5.96 -7.75
CA ASP A 49 -11.33 6.42 -8.30
C ASP A 49 -12.26 6.84 -7.15
N ALA A 50 -13.57 6.96 -7.38
CA ALA A 50 -14.53 7.31 -6.32
C ALA A 50 -14.75 6.19 -5.27
N ALA A 51 -14.55 4.93 -5.67
CA ALA A 51 -14.85 3.73 -4.90
C ALA A 51 -13.59 2.97 -4.41
N HIS A 52 -12.46 3.07 -5.10
CA HIS A 52 -11.28 2.25 -4.86
C HIS A 52 -9.99 3.05 -4.69
N LEU A 53 -9.11 2.52 -3.83
CA LEU A 53 -7.68 2.76 -3.91
C LEU A 53 -7.03 1.65 -4.73
N TYR A 54 -6.16 2.03 -5.66
CA TYR A 54 -5.33 1.12 -6.43
C TYR A 54 -3.86 1.35 -6.04
N ILE A 55 -3.16 0.28 -5.70
CA ILE A 55 -1.77 0.32 -5.27
C ILE A 55 -0.96 -0.69 -6.09
N ALA A 56 0.21 -0.27 -6.57
CA ALA A 56 1.20 -1.20 -7.12
C ALA A 56 2.54 -1.11 -6.37
N TYR A 57 3.10 -2.26 -5.99
CA TYR A 57 4.48 -2.38 -5.56
C TYR A 57 5.32 -2.93 -6.72
N LEU A 58 6.43 -2.27 -7.06
CA LEU A 58 7.51 -2.85 -7.86
C LEU A 58 8.68 -3.16 -6.96
N VAL A 59 9.04 -4.43 -6.85
CA VAL A 59 10.12 -4.90 -5.98
C VAL A 59 11.27 -5.43 -6.84
N ASN A 60 12.41 -4.75 -6.78
CA ASN A 60 13.60 -5.06 -7.58
C ASN A 60 14.42 -6.18 -6.92
N THR A 61 13.93 -7.41 -7.03
CA THR A 61 14.63 -8.62 -6.61
C THR A 61 14.35 -9.79 -7.56
N THR A 62 15.40 -10.35 -8.14
CA THR A 62 15.30 -11.50 -9.04
C THR A 62 15.43 -12.84 -8.31
N THR A 63 15.88 -12.84 -7.06
CA THR A 63 15.91 -14.07 -6.25
C THR A 63 14.51 -14.34 -5.75
N TYR A 64 13.94 -15.47 -6.16
CA TYR A 64 12.62 -15.89 -5.73
C TYR A 64 12.67 -16.56 -4.35
N ASP A 65 11.84 -16.08 -3.42
CA ASP A 65 11.51 -16.74 -2.16
C ASP A 65 10.00 -16.62 -1.93
N THR A 66 9.35 -17.71 -1.53
CA THR A 66 7.90 -17.74 -1.27
C THR A 66 7.49 -16.87 -0.09
N ASN A 67 8.44 -16.50 0.78
CA ASN A 67 8.23 -15.61 1.92
C ASN A 67 8.53 -14.14 1.60
N ASP A 68 8.97 -13.83 0.37
CA ASP A 68 8.99 -12.45 -0.10
C ASP A 68 7.55 -11.90 -0.03
N ALA A 69 7.37 -10.71 0.53
CA ALA A 69 6.04 -10.13 0.72
C ALA A 69 6.10 -8.61 0.80
N VAL A 70 5.01 -7.95 0.42
CA VAL A 70 4.80 -6.53 0.69
C VAL A 70 3.72 -6.37 1.75
N ASN A 71 3.83 -5.30 2.55
CA ASN A 71 2.83 -4.95 3.54
C ASN A 71 2.46 -3.47 3.38
N LEU A 72 1.17 -3.19 3.27
CA LEU A 72 0.60 -1.85 3.28
C LEU A 72 -0.16 -1.65 4.58
N PHE A 73 0.21 -0.64 5.36
CA PHE A 73 -0.44 -0.25 6.59
C PHE A 73 -1.17 1.08 6.37
N ILE A 74 -2.41 1.19 6.84
CA ILE A 74 -3.26 2.36 6.70
C ILE A 74 -3.84 2.73 8.06
N ASP A 75 -3.56 3.94 8.53
CA ASP A 75 -4.26 4.59 9.66
C ASP A 75 -5.44 5.36 9.07
N THR A 76 -6.62 4.75 9.16
CA THR A 76 -7.80 5.18 8.41
C THR A 76 -8.30 6.55 8.86
N LEU A 77 -8.22 6.81 10.18
CA LEU A 77 -8.73 8.04 10.80
C LEU A 77 -7.65 9.12 10.94
N ASN A 78 -6.40 8.80 10.62
CA ASN A 78 -5.21 9.60 10.89
C ASN A 78 -5.12 10.07 12.33
N ASN A 79 -5.41 9.16 13.26
CA ASN A 79 -5.56 9.50 14.68
C ASN A 79 -4.34 9.11 15.51
N ASP A 80 -3.26 8.64 14.87
CA ASP A 80 -1.99 8.27 15.49
C ASP A 80 -2.09 7.05 16.44
N LEU A 81 -3.21 6.31 16.42
CA LEU A 81 -3.50 5.17 17.30
C LEU A 81 -3.77 3.91 16.50
N LEU A 82 -3.19 2.79 16.92
CA LEU A 82 -3.52 1.50 16.31
C LEU A 82 -4.91 1.05 16.76
N ASP A 83 -5.94 1.21 15.93
CA ASP A 83 -7.32 0.89 16.28
C ASP A 83 -8.07 0.04 15.24
N ASN A 84 -9.34 -0.25 15.50
CA ASN A 84 -10.14 -1.15 14.69
C ASN A 84 -10.53 -0.60 13.31
N THR A 85 -10.20 0.65 13.01
CA THR A 85 -10.34 1.23 11.69
C THR A 85 -9.09 1.02 10.83
N ASP A 86 -7.93 0.74 11.43
CA ASP A 86 -6.68 0.57 10.70
C ASP A 86 -6.61 -0.76 9.99
N ARG A 87 -5.85 -0.79 8.90
CA ARG A 87 -5.68 -1.99 8.07
C ARG A 87 -4.24 -2.27 7.79
N ARG A 88 -3.90 -3.56 7.80
CA ARG A 88 -2.67 -4.10 7.25
C ARG A 88 -3.03 -5.09 6.16
N PHE A 89 -2.60 -4.81 4.93
CA PHE A 89 -2.70 -5.71 3.80
C PHE A 89 -1.35 -6.37 3.57
N VAL A 90 -1.32 -7.69 3.47
CA VAL A 90 -0.12 -8.49 3.22
C VAL A 90 -0.32 -9.25 1.93
N VAL A 91 0.65 -9.15 1.03
CA VAL A 91 0.66 -9.92 -0.22
C VAL A 91 2.03 -10.56 -0.38
N ALA A 92 2.07 -11.89 -0.30
CA ALA A 92 3.26 -12.69 -0.56
C ALA A 92 3.45 -12.86 -2.07
N ARG A 93 4.71 -13.00 -2.49
CA ARG A 93 5.10 -13.16 -3.90
C ARG A 93 4.43 -14.36 -4.57
N ASP A 94 4.16 -15.42 -3.81
CA ASP A 94 3.46 -16.61 -4.28
C ASP A 94 1.93 -16.46 -4.39
N GLY A 95 1.39 -15.25 -4.15
CA GLY A 95 -0.02 -14.92 -4.30
C GLY A 95 -0.85 -15.14 -3.03
N ARG A 96 -0.26 -15.59 -1.92
CA ARG A 96 -0.98 -15.62 -0.64
C ARG A 96 -1.27 -14.20 -0.15
N THR A 97 -2.49 -13.99 0.33
CA THR A 97 -2.96 -12.71 0.83
C THR A 97 -3.47 -12.82 2.27
N GLU A 98 -3.21 -11.79 3.07
CA GLU A 98 -3.75 -11.65 4.42
C GLU A 98 -4.19 -10.20 4.65
N ILE A 99 -5.22 -10.00 5.48
CA ILE A 99 -5.64 -8.68 5.94
C ILE A 99 -5.87 -8.70 7.44
N TRP A 100 -5.26 -7.76 8.16
CA TRP A 100 -5.44 -7.62 9.60
C TRP A 100 -6.04 -6.24 9.91
N ALA A 101 -6.83 -6.19 10.98
CA ALA A 101 -7.32 -4.93 11.55
C ALA A 101 -6.57 -4.63 12.85
N GLY A 102 -6.36 -3.35 13.17
CA GLY A 102 -5.89 -2.98 14.51
C GLY A 102 -6.96 -3.27 15.57
N ASP A 103 -6.60 -3.30 16.85
CA ASP A 103 -7.56 -3.51 17.93
C ASP A 103 -7.22 -2.79 19.26
N LYS A 104 -6.33 -1.78 19.21
CA LYS A 104 -5.72 -1.07 20.37
C LYS A 104 -4.73 -1.89 21.19
N SER A 105 -4.75 -3.21 21.10
CA SER A 105 -3.78 -4.10 21.75
C SER A 105 -2.74 -4.67 20.77
N GLY A 106 -3.01 -4.58 19.47
CA GLY A 106 -2.13 -5.01 18.39
C GLY A 106 -2.93 -5.21 17.10
N TRP A 107 -2.45 -6.15 16.29
CA TRP A 107 -3.11 -6.57 15.07
C TRP A 107 -3.97 -7.81 15.31
N ASN A 108 -5.26 -7.73 14.98
CA ASN A 108 -6.17 -8.88 14.94
C ASN A 108 -5.94 -9.68 13.66
N THR A 109 -5.21 -10.78 13.77
CA THR A 109 -4.89 -11.69 12.66
C THR A 109 -6.04 -12.60 12.24
N ASN A 110 -7.16 -12.62 12.99
CA ASN A 110 -8.38 -13.35 12.63
C ASN A 110 -9.36 -12.49 11.82
N TYR A 111 -9.03 -11.21 11.58
CA TYR A 111 -9.82 -10.38 10.69
C TYR A 111 -9.76 -10.94 9.26
N SER A 112 -10.86 -10.82 8.52
CA SER A 112 -10.95 -11.26 7.14
C SER A 112 -11.88 -10.32 6.38
N SER A 113 -11.58 -10.06 5.12
CA SER A 113 -12.42 -9.25 4.25
C SER A 113 -12.34 -9.71 2.81
N SER A 114 -13.44 -9.53 2.08
CA SER A 114 -13.56 -9.71 0.63
C SER A 114 -13.69 -8.37 -0.11
N ASN A 115 -13.47 -7.23 0.56
CA ASN A 115 -13.62 -5.89 -0.01
C ASN A 115 -12.34 -5.37 -0.66
N TRP A 116 -11.39 -6.25 -0.92
CA TRP A 116 -10.12 -5.95 -1.57
C TRP A 116 -9.66 -7.18 -2.34
N ASP A 117 -8.79 -6.97 -3.31
CA ASP A 117 -8.18 -8.03 -4.10
C ASP A 117 -6.72 -7.68 -4.38
N ALA A 118 -5.90 -8.70 -4.64
CA ALA A 118 -4.51 -8.52 -5.02
C ALA A 118 -4.00 -9.63 -5.93
N VAL A 119 -3.11 -9.26 -6.84
CA VAL A 119 -2.41 -10.20 -7.73
C VAL A 119 -0.91 -9.94 -7.68
N THR A 120 -0.13 -10.99 -7.96
CA THR A 120 1.32 -10.89 -8.13
C THR A 120 1.73 -11.31 -9.53
N GLY A 121 2.85 -10.78 -9.99
CA GLY A 121 3.46 -11.24 -11.24
C GLY A 121 4.96 -11.02 -11.29
N GLU A 122 5.63 -11.90 -12.04
CA GLU A 122 7.08 -11.87 -12.21
C GLU A 122 7.46 -10.90 -13.33
N LEU A 123 8.51 -10.11 -13.10
CA LEU A 123 9.12 -9.19 -14.06
C LEU A 123 10.55 -9.63 -14.37
N SER A 124 11.17 -9.05 -15.40
CA SER A 124 12.54 -9.40 -15.78
C SER A 124 13.58 -9.07 -14.70
N ASP A 125 13.32 -8.06 -13.89
CA ASP A 125 14.21 -7.46 -12.88
C ASP A 125 13.62 -7.48 -11.46
N GLY A 126 12.49 -8.15 -11.27
CA GLY A 126 11.75 -8.09 -10.03
C GLY A 126 10.40 -8.79 -10.08
N TRP A 127 9.49 -8.31 -9.26
CA TRP A 127 8.09 -8.74 -9.27
C TRP A 127 7.19 -7.54 -8.92
N VAL A 128 5.93 -7.66 -9.31
CA VAL A 128 4.89 -6.67 -9.04
C VAL A 128 3.82 -7.25 -8.13
N VAL A 129 3.27 -6.40 -7.28
CA VAL A 129 1.99 -6.61 -6.60
C VAL A 129 1.04 -5.52 -7.03
N GLU A 130 -0.18 -5.88 -7.38
CA GLU A 130 -1.26 -4.94 -7.64
C GLU A 130 -2.39 -5.21 -6.65
N ILE A 131 -2.93 -4.15 -6.05
CA ILE A 131 -3.94 -4.21 -5.00
C ILE A 131 -5.07 -3.25 -5.38
N SER A 132 -6.32 -3.70 -5.23
CA SER A 132 -7.51 -2.85 -5.25
C SER A 132 -8.24 -2.98 -3.93
N ILE A 133 -8.65 -1.85 -3.33
CA ILE A 133 -9.36 -1.82 -2.05
C ILE A 133 -10.63 -0.99 -2.24
N ASN A 134 -11.80 -1.58 -2.00
CA ASN A 134 -13.07 -0.84 -1.94
C ASN A 134 -13.10 0.00 -0.67
N ILE A 135 -12.98 1.31 -0.82
CA ILE A 135 -12.87 2.28 0.27
C ILE A 135 -14.11 2.21 1.15
N SER A 136 -15.30 2.36 0.55
CA SER A 136 -16.55 2.46 1.30
C SER A 136 -16.90 1.19 2.09
N ALA A 137 -16.44 0.02 1.62
CA ALA A 137 -16.73 -1.24 2.27
C ALA A 137 -15.64 -1.67 3.27
N GLU A 138 -14.36 -1.41 2.98
CA GLU A 138 -13.24 -1.83 3.84
C GLU A 138 -12.88 -0.79 4.89
N MET A 139 -12.85 0.48 4.48
CA MET A 139 -12.39 1.63 5.25
C MET A 139 -13.40 2.79 5.13
N PRO A 140 -14.66 2.61 5.59
CA PRO A 140 -15.73 3.59 5.40
C PRO A 140 -15.48 4.96 6.03
N LEU A 141 -14.48 5.05 6.92
CA LEU A 141 -14.09 6.27 7.62
C LEU A 141 -12.75 6.83 7.12
N LEU A 142 -12.27 6.37 5.96
CA LEU A 142 -11.00 6.83 5.40
C LEU A 142 -11.03 8.34 5.18
N MET A 143 -10.13 9.03 5.87
CA MET A 143 -9.98 10.49 5.80
C MET A 143 -9.28 10.91 4.51
N GLU A 144 -9.54 12.14 4.04
CA GLU A 144 -8.86 12.71 2.86
C GLU A 144 -7.33 12.76 3.03
N SER A 145 -6.87 12.94 4.26
CA SER A 145 -5.48 12.78 4.69
C SER A 145 -5.41 11.68 5.75
N PHE A 146 -4.58 10.68 5.52
CA PHE A 146 -4.49 9.46 6.33
C PHE A 146 -3.05 8.96 6.44
N GLY A 147 -2.76 8.10 7.42
CA GLY A 147 -1.41 7.59 7.63
C GLY A 147 -1.11 6.36 6.78
N ILE A 148 0.08 6.29 6.17
CA ILE A 148 0.60 5.08 5.50
C ILE A 148 1.97 4.70 6.03
N MET A 149 2.16 3.40 6.23
CA MET A 149 3.48 2.77 6.21
C MET A 149 3.50 1.72 5.10
N ALA A 150 4.59 1.67 4.36
CA ALA A 150 4.83 0.66 3.33
C ALA A 150 6.04 -0.17 3.73
N GLN A 151 5.97 -1.47 3.45
CA GLN A 151 7.06 -2.41 3.70
C GLN A 151 7.23 -3.37 2.53
N SER A 152 8.48 -3.66 2.21
CA SER A 152 8.89 -4.77 1.36
C SER A 152 9.80 -5.69 2.16
N GLN A 153 9.45 -6.98 2.17
CA GLN A 153 10.24 -8.05 2.73
C GLN A 153 10.75 -8.91 1.58
N THR A 154 12.06 -9.08 1.54
CA THR A 154 12.73 -10.03 0.66
C THR A 154 13.57 -10.98 1.50
N ILE A 155 13.97 -12.14 0.96
CA ILE A 155 14.86 -13.11 1.62
C ILE A 155 16.10 -12.47 2.29
N ASN A 156 16.63 -11.40 1.70
CA ASN A 156 17.86 -10.76 2.16
C ASN A 156 17.64 -9.52 3.02
N LYS A 157 16.42 -8.94 3.03
CA LYS A 157 16.23 -7.60 3.56
C LYS A 157 14.75 -7.26 3.79
N GLN A 158 14.49 -6.60 4.91
CA GLN A 158 13.29 -5.80 5.13
C GLN A 158 13.58 -4.33 4.83
N ILE A 159 12.67 -3.67 4.12
CA ILE A 159 12.74 -2.26 3.79
C ILE A 159 11.40 -1.64 4.13
N ILE A 160 11.42 -0.51 4.82
CA ILE A 160 10.22 0.19 5.28
C ILE A 160 10.26 1.66 4.84
N SER A 161 9.09 2.26 4.67
CA SER A 161 8.91 3.71 4.54
C SER A 161 7.68 4.13 5.34
N PRO A 162 7.77 5.18 6.18
CA PRO A 162 8.95 5.98 6.48
C PRO A 162 10.11 5.18 7.08
N ASN A 163 11.34 5.70 6.92
CA ASN A 163 12.50 5.11 7.57
C ASN A 163 12.27 5.12 9.10
N MET A 164 12.47 3.98 9.74
CA MET A 164 12.25 3.76 11.19
C MET A 164 10.78 3.77 11.65
N ALA A 165 9.82 3.74 10.73
CA ALA A 165 8.42 3.51 11.09
C ALA A 165 8.25 2.16 11.81
N ASP A 166 7.37 2.12 12.80
CA ASP A 166 7.00 0.91 13.52
C ASP A 166 5.54 0.58 13.18
N TYR A 167 5.30 -0.64 12.74
CA TYR A 167 3.98 -1.09 12.32
C TYR A 167 2.98 -1.23 13.47
N ASN A 168 3.40 -1.09 14.74
CA ASN A 168 2.51 -1.02 15.89
C ASN A 168 2.28 0.42 16.38
N ILE A 169 2.89 1.41 15.72
CA ILE A 169 2.94 2.79 16.20
C ILE A 169 2.56 3.75 15.06
N PRO A 170 1.25 3.96 14.80
CA PRO A 170 0.79 4.75 13.66
C PRO A 170 1.31 6.19 13.59
N TYR A 171 1.61 6.85 14.71
CA TYR A 171 2.22 8.19 14.68
C TYR A 171 3.60 8.24 13.98
N THR A 172 4.24 7.09 13.76
CA THR A 172 5.51 6.99 13.02
C THR A 172 5.32 6.84 11.51
N TRP A 173 4.07 6.66 11.06
CA TRP A 173 3.70 6.53 9.65
C TRP A 173 3.66 7.93 9.02
N GLN A 174 3.67 8.00 7.69
CA GLN A 174 3.60 9.29 7.00
C GLN A 174 2.18 9.59 6.57
N ASP A 175 1.81 10.86 6.71
CA ASP A 175 0.59 11.39 6.11
C ASP A 175 0.65 11.24 4.58
N VAL A 176 -0.47 10.82 4.00
CA VAL A 176 -0.71 10.83 2.56
C VAL A 176 -2.02 11.53 2.28
N SER A 177 -2.12 12.17 1.12
CA SER A 177 -3.32 12.89 0.70
C SER A 177 -4.01 12.19 -0.46
N MET A 178 -5.34 12.32 -0.56
CA MET A 178 -6.11 11.93 -1.74
C MET A 178 -6.35 13.13 -2.65
N SER A 179 -6.04 12.98 -3.94
CA SER A 179 -6.47 13.98 -4.93
C SER A 179 -7.99 14.00 -5.01
N VAL A 180 -8.56 15.21 -5.17
CA VAL A 180 -9.98 15.36 -5.50
C VAL A 180 -10.17 14.98 -6.96
N CYS A 181 -10.86 13.86 -7.22
CA CYS A 181 -11.19 13.43 -8.56
C CYS A 181 -12.49 14.09 -9.00
N GLY A 182 -12.48 14.73 -10.18
CA GLY A 182 -13.69 15.30 -10.76
C GLY A 182 -14.69 14.19 -11.08
N GLU A 183 -15.96 14.45 -10.79
CA GLU A 183 -17.09 13.61 -11.23
C GLU A 183 -17.20 13.54 -12.76
#